data_AF-A0A8B5PTH8-F1
#
_entry.id   AF-A0A8B5PTH8-F1
#
_cell.length_a   1.000
_cell.length_b   1.000
_cell.length_c   1.000
_cell.angle_alpha   90.00
_cell.angle_beta   90.00
_cell.angle_gamma   90.00
#
_symmetry.space_group_name_H-M   'P 1'
#
loop_
_entity.id
_entity.type
_entity.pdbx_description
1 polymer ?
#
loop_
_entity_poly.entity_id
_entity_poly.type
_entity_poly.pdbx_seq_one_letter_code
_entity_poly.pdbx_strand_id
1 'polypeptide(L)' 'MAENESDDGWVSLGQLGNLLANLAPDFDPRTYGFKKLSDLVRKIEALDVGHSDAGHIRVRLKTSSATRQSKAG' A
#
# COMPACT_ATOMS: atom_id res chain seq x y z
N MET A 1 18.17 15.64 -10.05
CA MET A 1 18.46 14.41 -9.29
C MET A 1 17.22 14.01 -8.51
N ALA A 2 16.36 13.17 -9.07
CA ALA A 2 15.31 12.42 -8.37
C ALA A 2 14.70 11.41 -9.37
N GLU A 3 15.54 10.54 -9.93
CA GLU A 3 15.08 9.42 -10.74
C GLU A 3 15.25 8.15 -9.92
N ASN A 4 14.21 7.81 -9.18
CA ASN A 4 13.98 6.43 -8.80
C ASN A 4 12.47 6.17 -8.83
N GLU A 5 11.94 6.36 -10.02
CA GLU A 5 10.65 5.82 -10.41
C GLU A 5 10.74 4.29 -10.28
N SER A 6 10.01 3.75 -9.29
CA SER A 6 8.98 2.75 -9.55
C SER A 6 9.37 1.44 -10.28
N ASP A 7 10.58 0.91 -10.16
CA ASP A 7 10.96 -0.29 -10.92
C ASP A 7 10.25 -1.59 -10.45
N ASP A 8 9.72 -1.62 -9.23
CA ASP A 8 9.15 -2.85 -8.62
C ASP A 8 7.70 -2.65 -8.09
N GLY A 9 7.11 -1.47 -8.33
CA GLY A 9 5.75 -1.12 -7.86
C GLY A 9 5.60 -0.95 -6.34
N TRP A 10 6.71 -1.00 -5.60
CA TRP A 10 6.74 -0.76 -4.15
C TRP A 10 6.89 0.72 -3.81
N VAL A 11 6.02 1.21 -2.95
CA VAL A 11 6.06 2.56 -2.39
C VAL A 11 6.38 2.52 -0.90
N SER A 12 7.16 3.47 -0.39
CA SER A 12 7.47 3.54 1.04
C SER A 12 6.23 3.99 1.84
N LEU A 13 6.06 3.51 3.07
CA LEU A 13 4.91 3.87 3.91
C LEU A 13 4.78 5.39 4.10
N GLY A 14 5.90 6.11 4.25
CA GLY A 14 5.90 7.57 4.35
C GLY A 14 5.39 8.26 3.08
N GLN A 15 5.78 7.74 1.91
CA GLN A 15 5.30 8.24 0.62
C GLN A 15 3.82 7.91 0.41
N LEU A 16 3.37 6.72 0.80
CA LEU A 16 1.95 6.36 0.79
C LEU A 16 1.14 7.30 1.70
N GLY A 17 1.62 7.58 2.91
CA GLY A 17 0.97 8.52 3.82
C GLY A 17 0.84 9.93 3.23
N ASN A 18 1.89 10.41 2.55
CA ASN A 18 1.84 11.71 1.88
C ASN A 18 0.87 11.73 0.69
N LEU A 19 0.83 10.65 -0.10
CA LEU A 19 -0.14 10.47 -1.18
C LEU A 19 -1.57 10.42 -0.65
N LEU A 20 -1.82 9.67 0.42
CA LEU A 20 -3.13 9.61 1.07
C LEU A 20 -3.55 10.98 1.58
N ALA A 21 -2.66 11.75 2.22
CA ALA A 21 -3.00 13.09 2.67
C ALA A 21 -3.40 14.04 1.52
N ASN A 22 -2.82 13.87 0.33
CA ASN A 22 -3.17 14.66 -0.86
C ASN A 22 -4.44 14.16 -1.57
N LEU A 23 -4.63 12.85 -1.68
CA LEU A 23 -5.77 12.25 -2.39
C LEU A 23 -7.03 12.15 -1.55
N ALA A 24 -6.87 11.87 -0.25
CA ALA A 24 -7.93 11.66 0.72
C ALA A 24 -7.54 12.34 2.05
N PRO A 25 -7.65 13.68 2.14
CA PRO A 25 -7.30 14.42 3.35
C PRO A 25 -8.17 14.05 4.56
N ASP A 26 -9.40 13.59 4.34
CA ASP A 26 -10.31 13.07 5.38
C ASP A 26 -9.96 11.65 5.85
N PHE A 27 -8.93 11.03 5.28
CA PHE A 27 -8.52 9.70 5.68
C PHE A 27 -7.94 9.71 7.10
N ASP A 28 -8.68 9.14 8.06
CA ASP A 28 -8.22 8.98 9.43
C ASP A 28 -8.12 7.48 9.82
N PRO A 29 -6.92 6.95 10.11
CA PRO A 29 -6.73 5.56 10.55
C PRO A 29 -7.56 5.17 11.78
N ARG A 30 -7.90 6.14 12.64
CA ARG A 30 -8.67 5.93 13.87
C ARG A 30 -10.12 5.55 13.57
N THR A 31 -10.68 6.00 12.45
CA THR A 31 -12.02 5.58 12.01
C THR A 31 -12.08 4.10 11.68
N TYR A 32 -10.94 3.51 11.32
CA TYR A 32 -10.76 2.08 11.07
C TYR A 32 -10.25 1.31 12.31
N GLY A 33 -10.09 1.99 13.45
CA GLY A 33 -9.59 1.38 14.68
C GLY A 33 -8.07 1.18 14.75
N PHE A 34 -7.30 1.76 13.83
CA PHE A 34 -5.84 1.62 13.78
C PHE A 34 -5.12 2.88 14.29
N LYS A 35 -4.07 2.67 15.09
CA LYS A 35 -3.21 3.78 15.58
C LYS A 35 -2.17 4.23 14.56
N LYS A 36 -1.85 3.39 13.57
CA LYS A 36 -0.78 3.63 12.60
C LYS A 36 -1.24 3.21 11.21
N LEU A 37 -0.86 3.99 10.20
CA LEU A 37 -1.09 3.64 8.79
C LEU A 37 -0.47 2.28 8.45
N SER A 38 0.69 1.93 9.04
CA SER A 38 1.36 0.64 8.86
C SER A 38 0.49 -0.57 9.24
N ASP A 39 -0.37 -0.41 10.24
CA ASP A 39 -1.23 -1.48 10.75
C ASP A 39 -2.45 -1.66 9.84
N LEU A 40 -3.04 -0.54 9.43
CA LEU A 40 -4.12 -0.52 8.46
C LEU A 40 -3.71 -1.17 7.14
N VAL A 41 -2.59 -0.74 6.54
CA VAL A 41 -2.16 -1.24 5.22
C VAL A 41 -1.82 -2.74 5.24
N ARG A 42 -1.40 -3.28 6.40
CA ARG A 42 -1.21 -4.73 6.59
C ARG A 42 -2.53 -5.50 6.63
N LYS A 43 -3.61 -4.84 7.02
CA LYS A 43 -4.95 -5.44 7.05
C LYS A 43 -5.65 -5.40 5.70
N ILE A 44 -5.22 -4.51 4.80
CA ILE A 44 -5.78 -4.40 3.45
C ILE A 44 -5.27 -5.57 2.61
N GLU A 45 -6.16 -6.54 2.32
CA GLU A 45 -5.80 -7.74 1.57
C GLU A 45 -5.37 -7.49 0.13
N ALA A 46 -5.73 -6.32 -0.43
CA ALA A 46 -5.34 -5.83 -1.74
C ALA A 46 -3.95 -5.18 -1.77
N LEU A 47 -3.34 -4.96 -0.60
CA LEU A 47 -2.00 -4.41 -0.46
C LEU A 47 -1.04 -5.51 0.00
N ASP A 48 0.14 -5.52 -0.59
CA ASP A 48 1.27 -6.33 -0.15
C ASP A 48 2.14 -5.42 0.73
N VAL A 49 2.50 -5.88 1.92
CA VAL A 49 3.33 -5.12 2.86
C VAL A 49 4.65 -5.84 3.09
N GLY A 50 5.74 -5.20 2.71
CA GLY A 50 7.11 -5.71 2.82
C GLY A 50 7.98 -4.81 3.68
N HIS A 51 9.18 -5.31 3.99
CA HIS A 51 10.24 -4.55 4.63
C HIS A 51 11.45 -4.49 3.69
N SER A 52 12.06 -3.32 3.56
CA SER A 52 13.38 -3.18 2.95
C SER A 52 14.45 -3.72 3.88
N ASP A 53 15.63 -4.03 3.34
CA ASP A 53 16.82 -4.43 4.11
C ASP A 53 17.18 -3.44 5.24
N ALA A 54 16.93 -2.14 5.02
CA ALA A 54 17.08 -1.07 6.00
C ALA A 54 15.97 -0.98 7.08
N GLY A 55 15.05 -1.95 7.13
CA GLY A 55 13.91 -1.96 8.08
C GLY A 55 12.75 -1.02 7.73
N HIS A 56 12.81 -0.33 6.59
CA HIS A 56 11.74 0.57 6.13
C HIS A 56 10.55 -0.22 5.59
N ILE A 57 9.33 0.14 6.01
CA ILE A 57 8.10 -0.47 5.49
C ILE A 57 7.84 0.02 4.07
N ARG A 58 7.65 -0.92 3.16
CA ARG A 58 7.21 -0.68 1.79
C ARG A 58 5.90 -1.41 1.56
N VAL A 59 5.07 -0.84 0.71
CA VAL A 59 3.77 -1.39 0.35
C VAL A 59 3.61 -1.33 -1.16
N ARG A 60 2.96 -2.32 -1.75
CA ARG A 60 2.56 -2.28 -3.16
C ARG A 60 1.13 -2.73 -3.28
N LEU A 61 0.47 -2.31 -4.35
CA LEU A 61 -0.80 -2.91 -4.73
C LEU A 61 -0.53 -4.33 -5.23
N LYS A 62 -1.32 -5.28 -4.73
CA LYS A 62 -1.35 -6.61 -5.31
C LYS A 62 -1.98 -6.47 -6.68
N THR A 63 -1.15 -6.38 -7.71
CA THR A 63 -1.61 -6.58 -9.08
C THR A 63 -2.34 -7.91 -9.08
N SER A 64 -3.65 -7.84 -9.32
CA SER A 64 -4.56 -8.95 -9.12
C SER A 64 -4.35 -9.94 -10.25
N SER A 65 -3.26 -10.70 -10.23
CA SER A 65 -3.18 -11.97 -10.94
C SER A 65 -3.94 -13.02 -10.14
N ALA A 66 -5.26 -12.87 -10.04
CA ALA A 66 -6.20 -13.95 -9.71
C ALA A 66 -7.68 -13.47 -9.79
N THR A 67 -8.23 -13.52 -11.01
CA THR A 67 -9.58 -14.04 -11.28
C THR A 67 -10.80 -13.37 -10.60
N ARG A 68 -11.41 -12.42 -11.33
CA ARG A 68 -12.79 -12.65 -11.78
C ARG A 68 -12.68 -13.22 -13.20
N GLN A 69 -13.46 -14.27 -13.52
CA GLN A 69 -13.55 -14.95 -14.84
C GLN A 69 -12.40 -15.98 -15.04
N SER A 70 -12.63 -17.29 -14.97
CA SER A 70 -13.58 -18.05 -15.80
C SER A 70 -14.40 -19.06 -14.99
N LYS A 71 -15.70 -18.81 -14.87
CA LYS A 71 -16.71 -19.86 -14.68
C LYS A 71 -17.25 -20.16 -16.08
N ALA A 72 -16.75 -21.22 -16.72
CA ALA A 72 -17.31 -21.80 -17.94
C ALA A 72 -16.77 -23.24 -18.08
N GLY A 73 -17.67 -24.20 -18.30
CA GLY A 73 -17.37 -25.62 -18.51
C GLY A 73 -18.09 -26.51 -17.53
#